data_AF-A0A8T4WLI6-F1
#
_entry.id   AF-A0A8T4WLI6-F1
#
_cell.length_a   1.000
_cell.length_b   1.000
_cell.length_c   1.000
_cell.angle_alpha   90.00
_cell.angle_beta   90.00
_cell.angle_gamma   90.00
#
_symmetry.space_group_name_H-M   'P 1'
#
loop_
_entity.id
_entity.type
_entity.pdbx_description
1 polymer ?
#
loop_
_entity_poly.entity_id
_entity_poly.type
_entity_poly.pdbx_seq_one_letter_code
_entity_poly.pdbx_strand_id
1 'polypeptide(L)'
;MPPSNQEEVSIRIRLSPELLQRVDRAAGEHGRQRFIRDAILSKLDEELPPIVNRLVDEVEELRARVEYLEEQQSASMYRDQLSSVTKRQICRDELDRKILTYFVQHKGATTPELAEELLGSESKRRTILDRIHRINDVAEEIVDFRILEYEKGLRNGKQGAWWLIDKNELIQ
;
A
#
# COMPACT_ATOMS: atom_id res chain seq x y z
N MET A 1 46.37 42.85 1.09
CA MET A 1 45.52 41.64 1.16
C MET A 1 45.22 41.21 -0.26
N PRO A 2 45.41 39.93 -0.62
CA PRO A 2 45.19 39.45 -1.99
C PRO A 2 43.68 39.40 -2.29
N PRO A 3 43.25 39.58 -3.56
CA PRO A 3 41.87 39.29 -3.94
C PRO A 3 41.65 37.77 -3.82
N SER A 4 40.61 37.38 -3.09
CA SER A 4 40.12 36.00 -3.06
C SER A 4 39.73 35.62 -4.48
N ASN A 5 40.51 34.74 -5.08
CA ASN A 5 40.25 34.16 -6.39
C ASN A 5 39.03 33.25 -6.23
N GLN A 6 37.83 33.75 -6.52
CA GLN A 6 36.64 32.90 -6.62
C GLN A 6 36.87 31.96 -7.80
N GLU A 7 37.00 30.66 -7.53
CA GLU A 7 37.12 29.64 -8.57
C GLU A 7 35.81 29.59 -9.37
N GLU A 8 35.73 30.38 -10.44
CA GLU A 8 34.60 30.34 -11.37
C GLU A 8 34.71 29.08 -12.24
N VAL A 9 33.78 28.15 -12.06
CA VAL A 9 33.67 26.95 -12.89
C VAL A 9 32.71 27.21 -14.05
N SER A 10 33.23 27.18 -15.28
CA SER A 10 32.42 27.34 -16.50
C SER A 10 31.75 26.02 -16.90
N ILE A 11 30.42 25.98 -16.86
CA ILE A 11 29.63 24.83 -17.31
C ILE A 11 29.06 25.12 -18.70
N ARG A 12 29.26 24.19 -19.65
CA ARG A 12 28.66 24.25 -21.00
C ARG A 12 27.50 23.25 -21.08
N ILE A 13 26.29 23.75 -21.31
CA ILE A 13 25.08 22.94 -21.42
C ILE A 13 24.50 23.09 -22.82
N ARG A 14 23.98 22.01 -23.41
CA ARG A 14 23.23 22.04 -24.67
C ARG A 14 21.74 22.08 -24.35
N LEU A 15 21.06 23.11 -24.84
CA LEU A 15 19.63 23.31 -24.65
C LEU A 15 18.92 23.16 -26.00
N SER A 16 17.67 22.71 -25.97
CA SER A 16 16.85 22.68 -27.18
C SER A 16 16.52 24.11 -27.63
N PRO A 17 16.32 24.35 -28.95
CA PRO A 17 15.95 25.66 -29.47
C PRO A 17 14.67 26.22 -28.85
N GLU A 18 13.72 25.34 -28.54
CA GLU A 18 12.43 25.69 -27.92
C GLU A 18 12.60 26.23 -26.50
N LEU A 19 13.47 25.60 -25.70
CA LEU A 19 13.77 26.07 -24.35
C LEU A 19 14.48 27.42 -24.37
N LEU A 20 15.40 27.61 -25.32
CA LEU A 20 16.10 28.88 -25.48
C LEU A 20 15.12 30.03 -25.79
N GLN A 21 14.17 29.80 -26.70
CA GLN A 21 13.14 30.80 -27.03
C GLN A 21 12.23 31.15 -25.84
N ARG A 22 11.92 30.16 -25.00
CA ARG A 22 11.14 30.39 -23.77
C ARG A 22 11.92 31.25 -22.78
N VAL A 23 13.22 30.98 -22.62
CA VAL A 23 14.11 31.79 -21.78
C VAL A 23 14.19 33.22 -22.32
N ASP A 24 14.34 33.40 -23.63
CA ASP A 24 14.43 34.72 -24.26
C ASP A 24 13.15 35.54 -24.06
N ARG A 25 11.98 34.89 -24.17
CA ARG A 25 10.69 35.53 -23.91
C ARG A 25 10.52 35.96 -22.45
N ALA A 26 11.07 35.19 -21.52
CA ALA A 26 10.98 35.48 -20.09
C ALA A 26 12.04 36.50 -19.61
N ALA A 27 13.23 36.49 -20.21
CA ALA A 27 14.38 37.28 -19.79
C ALA A 27 14.49 38.66 -20.48
N GLY A 28 13.80 38.87 -21.60
CA GLY A 28 13.96 40.07 -22.43
C GLY A 28 15.28 40.09 -23.22
N GLU A 29 15.49 41.13 -24.03
CA GLU A 29 16.58 41.17 -25.03
C GLU A 29 18.00 40.99 -24.46
N HIS A 30 18.25 41.33 -23.19
CA HIS A 30 19.60 41.39 -22.61
C HIS A 30 19.75 40.66 -21.26
N GLY A 31 18.82 39.77 -20.90
CA GLY A 31 18.76 39.16 -19.56
C GLY A 31 19.15 37.68 -19.45
N ARG A 32 19.52 37.01 -20.55
CA ARG A 32 19.55 35.54 -20.65
C ARG A 32 20.44 34.85 -19.62
N GLN A 33 21.70 35.27 -19.49
CA GLN A 33 22.65 34.67 -18.53
C GLN A 33 22.20 34.87 -17.08
N ARG A 34 21.69 36.07 -16.77
CA ARG A 34 21.17 36.38 -15.44
C ARG A 34 19.94 35.53 -15.12
N PHE A 35 19.01 35.42 -16.06
CA PHE A 35 17.81 34.60 -15.90
C PHE A 35 18.14 33.12 -15.65
N ILE A 36 19.08 32.55 -16.41
CA ILE A 36 19.51 31.16 -16.23
C ILE A 36 20.21 30.98 -14.88
N ARG A 37 21.08 31.91 -14.48
CA ARG A 37 21.74 31.89 -13.17
C ARG A 37 20.72 31.96 -12.03
N ASP A 38 19.79 32.91 -12.10
CA ASP A 38 18.78 33.13 -11.07
C ASP A 38 17.79 31.95 -10.98
N ALA A 39 17.46 31.31 -12.11
CA ALA A 39 16.62 30.11 -12.12
C ALA A 39 17.33 28.88 -11.54
N ILE A 40 18.64 28.72 -11.80
CA ILE A 40 19.46 27.66 -11.19
C ILE A 40 19.58 27.90 -9.68
N LEU A 41 19.88 29.14 -9.26
CA LEU A 41 19.93 29.51 -7.84
C LEU A 41 18.58 29.28 -7.18
N SER A 42 17.47 29.73 -7.79
CA SER A 42 16.12 29.53 -7.25
C SER A 42 15.73 28.05 -7.12
N LYS A 43 16.28 27.15 -7.93
CA LYS A 43 16.04 25.71 -7.83
C LYS A 43 16.96 25.01 -6.83
N LEU A 44 18.13 25.58 -6.55
CA LEU A 44 19.07 25.09 -5.55
C LEU A 44 18.79 25.65 -4.15
N ASP A 45 18.30 26.89 -4.06
CA ASP A 45 17.81 27.56 -2.84
C ASP A 45 16.40 27.08 -2.44
N GLU A 46 15.75 26.26 -3.28
CA GLU A 46 14.56 25.49 -2.93
C GLU A 46 14.97 24.33 -1.99
N GLU A 47 15.62 24.65 -0.85
CA GLU A 47 15.60 23.78 0.31
C GLU A 47 14.12 23.54 0.61
N LEU A 48 13.70 22.27 0.53
CA LEU A 48 12.33 21.86 0.83
C LEU A 48 11.90 22.57 2.13
N PRO A 49 10.80 23.34 2.11
CA PRO A 49 10.43 24.17 3.24
C PRO A 49 10.46 23.37 4.54
N PRO A 50 10.91 23.91 5.69
CA PRO A 50 10.97 23.19 6.96
C PRO A 50 9.63 22.56 7.39
N ILE A 51 8.53 23.06 6.83
CA ILE A 51 7.18 22.50 6.96
C ILE A 51 7.04 21.19 6.18
N VAL A 52 7.60 21.08 4.98
CA VAL A 52 7.57 19.86 4.17
C VAL A 52 8.39 18.75 4.84
N ASN A 53 9.57 19.05 5.38
CA ASN A 53 10.33 18.06 6.16
C ASN A 53 9.56 17.62 7.41
N ARG A 54 8.98 18.56 8.17
CA ARG A 54 8.12 18.23 9.31
C ARG A 54 6.91 17.39 8.91
N LEU A 55 6.28 17.69 7.78
CA LEU A 55 5.15 16.91 7.26
C LEU A 55 5.59 15.51 6.81
N VAL A 56 6.79 15.37 6.23
CA VAL A 56 7.36 14.06 5.89
C VAL A 56 7.62 13.26 7.17
N ASP A 57 8.23 13.87 8.19
CA ASP A 57 8.47 13.23 9.48
C ASP A 57 7.15 12.84 10.18
N GLU A 58 6.14 13.73 10.18
CA GLU A 58 4.80 13.45 10.71
C GLU A 58 4.11 12.33 9.94
N VAL A 59 4.27 12.27 8.61
CA VAL A 59 3.72 11.20 7.78
C VAL A 59 4.44 9.87 8.05
N GLU A 60 5.75 9.86 8.26
CA GLU A 60 6.49 8.66 8.64
C GLU A 60 6.11 8.17 10.03
N GLU A 61 5.94 9.08 11.00
CA GLU A 61 5.46 8.75 12.35
C GLU A 61 4.02 8.20 12.30
N LEU A 62 3.14 8.81 11.51
CA LEU A 62 1.79 8.32 11.30
C LEU A 62 1.80 6.95 10.62
N ARG A 63 2.69 6.70 9.66
CA ARG A 63 2.84 5.38 9.03
C ARG A 63 3.30 4.33 10.03
N ALA A 64 4.33 4.62 10.82
CA ALA A 64 4.82 3.71 11.85
C ALA A 64 3.75 3.43 12.91
N ARG A 65 2.95 4.44 13.26
CA ARG A 65 1.83 4.30 14.19
C ARG A 65 0.67 3.53 13.59
N VAL A 66 0.37 3.72 12.31
CA VAL A 66 -0.64 2.92 11.59
C VAL A 66 -0.17 1.49 11.46
N GLU A 67 1.09 1.23 11.12
CA GLU A 67 1.67 -0.12 11.04
C GLU A 67 1.64 -0.80 12.41
N TYR A 68 2.06 -0.11 13.48
CA TYR A 68 1.93 -0.60 14.86
C TYR A 68 0.48 -0.86 15.24
N LEU A 69 -0.44 0.06 14.89
CA LEU A 69 -1.87 -0.13 15.15
C LEU A 69 -2.41 -1.29 14.34
N GLU A 70 -2.02 -1.50 13.09
CA GLU A 70 -2.40 -2.62 12.23
C GLU A 70 -1.78 -3.94 12.72
N GLU A 71 -0.58 -3.95 13.29
CA GLU A 71 0.01 -5.11 13.96
C GLU A 71 -0.75 -5.44 15.25
N GLN A 72 -1.11 -4.42 16.03
CA GLN A 72 -1.95 -4.59 17.22
C GLN A 72 -3.39 -5.00 16.83
N GLN A 73 -3.92 -4.46 15.73
CA GLN A 73 -5.24 -4.79 15.20
C GLN A 73 -5.23 -6.19 14.59
N SER A 74 -4.22 -6.60 13.85
CA SER A 74 -4.14 -7.98 13.33
C SER A 74 -4.00 -8.99 14.47
N ALA A 75 -3.33 -8.62 15.57
CA ALA A 75 -3.32 -9.38 16.81
C ALA A 75 -4.65 -9.34 17.60
N SER A 76 -5.41 -8.23 17.56
CA SER A 76 -6.66 -8.02 18.33
C SER A 76 -7.96 -8.33 17.56
N MET A 77 -7.94 -8.26 16.22
CA MET A 77 -9.07 -8.51 15.31
C MET A 77 -9.48 -9.98 15.31
N TYR A 78 -8.52 -10.83 15.66
CA TYR A 78 -8.75 -12.22 15.98
C TYR A 78 -9.25 -12.42 17.42
N ARG A 79 -9.11 -11.44 18.29
CA ARG A 79 -9.38 -11.57 19.72
C ARG A 79 -10.76 -11.03 20.12
N ASP A 80 -11.30 -10.06 19.39
CA ASP A 80 -12.53 -9.33 19.78
C ASP A 80 -13.82 -9.65 18.99
N GLN A 81 -13.78 -10.33 17.83
CA GLN A 81 -15.01 -10.61 17.05
C GLN A 81 -15.47 -12.08 17.05
N LEU A 82 -14.56 -13.02 17.34
CA LEU A 82 -14.91 -14.43 17.53
C LEU A 82 -14.18 -14.88 18.79
N SER A 83 -14.93 -15.27 19.82
CA SER A 83 -14.32 -15.81 21.03
C SER A 83 -13.35 -16.94 20.66
N SER A 84 -12.29 -17.13 21.45
CA SER A 84 -11.34 -18.23 21.22
C SER A 84 -12.02 -19.62 21.17
N VAL A 85 -13.24 -19.71 21.70
CA VAL A 85 -14.15 -20.86 21.60
C VAL A 85 -14.81 -20.93 20.22
N THR A 86 -15.36 -19.83 19.72
CA THR A 86 -16.02 -19.75 18.41
C THR A 86 -15.05 -20.09 17.27
N LYS A 87 -13.78 -19.69 17.37
CA LYS A 87 -12.75 -20.11 16.40
C LYS A 87 -12.45 -21.60 16.41
N ARG A 88 -12.46 -22.24 17.59
CA ARG A 88 -12.30 -23.70 17.68
C ARG A 88 -13.53 -24.43 17.14
N GLN A 89 -14.69 -23.79 17.16
CA GLN A 89 -15.93 -24.35 16.62
C GLN A 89 -15.99 -24.19 15.09
N ILE A 90 -15.56 -23.04 14.55
CA ILE A 90 -15.55 -22.77 13.10
C ILE A 90 -14.42 -23.54 12.39
N CYS A 91 -13.21 -23.53 12.93
CA CYS A 91 -12.07 -24.22 12.34
C CYS A 91 -11.98 -25.65 12.85
N ARG A 92 -12.26 -26.63 11.98
CA ARG A 92 -12.22 -28.05 12.34
C ARG A 92 -10.78 -28.57 12.41
N ASP A 93 -9.93 -28.12 11.50
CA ASP A 93 -8.54 -28.55 11.42
C ASP A 93 -7.57 -27.39 11.14
N GLU A 94 -6.29 -27.74 11.05
CA GLU A 94 -5.21 -26.78 10.84
C GLU A 94 -5.27 -26.11 9.46
N LEU A 95 -5.86 -26.77 8.46
CA LEU A 95 -6.00 -26.18 7.13
C LEU A 95 -7.02 -25.04 7.16
N ASP A 96 -8.14 -25.23 7.85
CA ASP A 96 -9.16 -24.17 8.01
C ASP A 96 -8.55 -22.93 8.69
N ARG A 97 -7.70 -23.14 9.72
CA ARG A 97 -6.98 -22.04 10.38
C ARG A 97 -6.04 -21.33 9.42
N LYS A 98 -5.24 -22.08 8.66
CA LYS A 98 -4.30 -21.52 7.68
C LYS A 98 -5.01 -20.71 6.60
N ILE A 99 -6.17 -21.17 6.11
CA ILE A 99 -6.99 -20.44 5.15
C ILE A 99 -7.41 -19.08 5.72
N LEU A 100 -7.97 -19.05 6.93
CA LEU A 100 -8.40 -17.79 7.56
C LEU A 100 -7.21 -16.86 7.84
N THR A 101 -6.08 -17.39 8.32
CA THR A 101 -4.84 -16.61 8.54
C THR A 101 -4.36 -15.97 7.25
N TYR A 102 -4.37 -16.72 6.14
CA TYR A 102 -3.98 -16.20 4.83
C TYR A 102 -4.86 -15.01 4.42
N PHE A 103 -6.18 -15.12 4.59
CA PHE A 103 -7.10 -14.02 4.24
C PHE A 103 -6.88 -12.76 5.08
N VAL A 104 -6.49 -12.89 6.35
CA VAL A 104 -6.17 -11.72 7.19
C VAL A 104 -4.87 -11.06 6.76
N GLN A 105 -3.86 -11.84 6.38
CA GLN A 105 -2.57 -11.31 5.96
C GLN A 105 -2.62 -10.66 4.56
N HIS A 106 -3.30 -11.30 3.61
CA HIS A 106 -3.25 -10.91 2.20
C HIS A 106 -4.51 -10.16 1.72
N LYS A 107 -5.50 -9.98 2.60
CA LYS A 107 -6.77 -9.29 2.34
C LYS A 107 -7.41 -9.72 1.01
N GLY A 108 -7.45 -11.02 0.73
CA GLY A 108 -8.12 -11.62 -0.43
C GLY A 108 -7.26 -12.62 -1.19
N ALA A 109 -7.89 -13.64 -1.76
CA ALA A 109 -7.18 -14.72 -2.43
C ALA A 109 -8.03 -15.46 -3.47
N THR A 110 -7.40 -15.94 -4.54
CA THR A 110 -8.05 -16.88 -5.46
C THR A 110 -7.93 -18.32 -4.93
N THR A 111 -8.83 -19.23 -5.33
CA THR A 111 -8.72 -20.64 -4.90
C THR A 111 -7.49 -21.37 -5.44
N PRO A 112 -6.95 -21.08 -6.64
CA PRO A 112 -5.65 -21.63 -7.07
C PRO A 112 -4.49 -21.10 -6.22
N GLU A 113 -4.45 -19.80 -5.95
CA GLU A 113 -3.41 -19.16 -5.11
C GLU A 113 -3.34 -19.79 -3.71
N LEU A 114 -4.48 -19.98 -3.05
CA LEU A 114 -4.54 -20.67 -1.76
C LEU A 114 -4.10 -22.13 -1.83
N ALA A 115 -4.42 -22.83 -2.94
CA ALA A 115 -4.06 -24.23 -3.10
C ALA A 115 -2.56 -24.40 -3.34
N GLU A 116 -1.93 -23.48 -4.06
CA GLU A 116 -0.49 -23.44 -4.22
C GLU A 116 0.19 -23.14 -2.88
N GLU A 117 -0.19 -22.05 -2.20
CA GLU A 117 0.48 -21.63 -0.97
C GLU A 117 0.31 -22.64 0.18
N LEU A 118 -0.91 -23.12 0.40
CA LEU A 118 -1.22 -23.92 1.59
C LEU A 118 -1.00 -25.42 1.40
N LEU A 119 -1.08 -25.90 0.16
CA LEU A 119 -1.06 -27.33 -0.16
C LEU A 119 0.00 -27.72 -1.19
N GLY A 120 0.81 -26.77 -1.66
CA GLY A 120 1.89 -26.96 -2.62
C GLY A 120 1.42 -27.40 -4.01
N SER A 121 0.15 -27.18 -4.34
CA SER A 121 -0.39 -27.53 -5.66
C SER A 121 -1.73 -26.86 -5.94
N GLU A 122 -1.77 -26.06 -7.01
CA GLU A 122 -3.01 -25.50 -7.60
C GLU A 122 -4.09 -26.55 -7.89
N SER A 123 -3.71 -27.83 -8.14
CA SER A 123 -4.65 -28.92 -8.43
C SER A 123 -5.65 -29.18 -7.30
N LYS A 124 -5.32 -28.74 -6.07
CA LYS A 124 -6.16 -28.90 -4.87
C LYS A 124 -7.12 -27.72 -4.65
N ARG A 125 -7.32 -26.85 -5.64
CA ARG A 125 -8.29 -25.73 -5.58
C ARG A 125 -9.70 -26.13 -5.15
N ARG A 126 -10.15 -27.34 -5.52
CA ARG A 126 -11.46 -27.87 -5.12
C ARG A 126 -11.52 -28.11 -3.62
N THR A 127 -10.46 -28.67 -3.04
CA THR A 127 -10.34 -28.85 -1.60
C THR A 127 -10.42 -27.52 -0.87
N ILE A 128 -9.73 -26.48 -1.36
CA ILE A 128 -9.82 -25.14 -0.78
C ILE A 128 -11.24 -24.58 -0.89
N LEU A 129 -11.88 -24.71 -2.04
CA LEU A 129 -13.26 -24.25 -2.24
C LEU A 129 -14.24 -24.93 -1.27
N ASP A 130 -14.15 -26.26 -1.15
CA ASP A 130 -14.99 -27.05 -0.23
C ASP A 130 -14.72 -26.67 1.24
N ARG A 131 -13.51 -26.22 1.56
CA ARG A 131 -13.13 -25.74 2.89
C ARG A 131 -13.73 -24.37 3.18
N ILE A 132 -13.64 -23.45 2.23
CA ILE A 132 -14.22 -22.11 2.33
C ILE A 132 -15.74 -22.19 2.52
N HIS A 133 -16.43 -23.01 1.73
CA HIS A 133 -17.87 -23.21 1.90
C HIS A 133 -18.21 -23.71 3.29
N ARG A 134 -17.53 -24.75 3.77
CA ARG A 134 -17.78 -25.28 5.12
C ARG A 134 -17.53 -24.24 6.22
N ILE A 135 -16.45 -23.46 6.11
CA ILE A 135 -16.16 -22.39 7.07
C ILE A 135 -17.32 -21.39 7.11
N ASN A 136 -17.88 -21.03 5.94
CA ASN A 136 -19.05 -20.16 5.86
C ASN A 136 -20.31 -20.82 6.41
N ASP A 137 -20.58 -22.09 6.09
CA ASP A 137 -21.78 -22.80 6.58
C ASP A 137 -21.78 -22.85 8.11
N VAL A 138 -20.63 -23.20 8.71
CA VAL A 138 -20.48 -23.24 10.18
C VAL A 138 -20.52 -21.83 10.79
N ALA A 139 -20.01 -20.82 10.09
CA ALA A 139 -20.13 -19.44 10.56
C ALA A 139 -21.59 -18.97 10.53
N GLU A 140 -22.34 -19.27 9.47
CA GLU A 140 -23.77 -18.94 9.34
C GLU A 140 -24.57 -19.63 10.46
N GLU A 141 -24.22 -20.86 10.85
CA GLU A 141 -24.85 -21.55 11.99
C GLU A 141 -24.55 -20.92 13.36
N ILE A 142 -23.33 -20.41 13.58
CA ILE A 142 -22.90 -19.95 14.92
C ILE A 142 -23.11 -18.45 15.13
N VAL A 143 -22.91 -17.66 14.08
CA VAL A 143 -22.90 -16.19 14.13
C VAL A 143 -23.87 -15.53 13.13
N ASP A 144 -24.68 -16.31 12.39
CA ASP A 144 -25.76 -15.82 11.48
C ASP A 144 -25.27 -14.96 10.30
N PHE A 145 -23.99 -15.04 9.96
CA PHE A 145 -23.41 -14.43 8.76
C PHE A 145 -22.22 -15.22 8.21
N ARG A 146 -21.87 -14.99 6.95
CA ARG A 146 -20.72 -15.62 6.27
C ARG A 146 -19.43 -14.83 6.50
N ILE A 147 -18.30 -15.53 6.63
CA ILE A 147 -17.01 -14.88 6.89
C ILE A 147 -16.28 -14.53 5.58
N LEU A 148 -16.51 -15.31 4.54
CA LEU A 148 -15.83 -15.18 3.25
C LEU A 148 -16.85 -14.99 2.11
N GLU A 149 -16.65 -13.99 1.26
CA GLU A 149 -17.48 -13.75 0.08
C GLU A 149 -16.66 -13.85 -1.20
N TYR A 150 -17.28 -14.42 -2.24
CA TYR A 150 -16.69 -14.50 -3.56
C TYR A 150 -17.12 -13.32 -4.43
N GLU A 151 -16.15 -12.57 -4.92
CA GLU A 151 -16.38 -11.43 -5.81
C GLU A 151 -15.84 -11.72 -7.21
N LYS A 152 -16.72 -11.70 -8.21
CA LYS A 152 -16.38 -11.93 -9.63
C LYS A 152 -15.64 -10.75 -10.29
N GLY A 153 -15.68 -9.57 -9.66
CA GLY A 153 -15.06 -8.35 -10.14
C GLY A 153 -13.54 -8.34 -10.03
N LEU A 154 -12.92 -7.27 -10.53
CA LEU A 154 -11.52 -6.95 -10.29
C LEU A 154 -11.44 -6.12 -9.00
N ARG A 155 -10.90 -6.71 -7.93
CA ARG A 155 -10.65 -6.03 -6.66
C ARG A 155 -9.21 -6.26 -6.26
N ASN A 156 -8.49 -5.20 -5.90
CA ASN A 156 -7.05 -5.22 -5.58
C ASN A 156 -6.19 -6.01 -6.59
N GLY A 157 -6.46 -5.87 -7.89
CA GLY A 157 -5.70 -6.56 -8.94
C GLY A 157 -5.98 -8.06 -9.09
N LYS A 158 -6.91 -8.63 -8.30
CA LYS A 158 -7.34 -10.03 -8.41
C LYS A 158 -8.73 -10.09 -9.04
N GLN A 159 -8.89 -10.96 -10.04
CA GLN A 159 -10.17 -11.20 -10.72
C GLN A 159 -10.78 -12.49 -10.20
N GLY A 160 -12.03 -12.46 -9.72
CA GLY A 160 -12.72 -13.67 -9.27
C GLY A 160 -12.07 -14.28 -8.03
N ALA A 161 -12.05 -13.54 -6.93
CA ALA A 161 -11.37 -13.92 -5.69
C ALA A 161 -12.31 -13.94 -4.49
N TRP A 162 -11.86 -14.58 -3.42
CA TRP A 162 -12.51 -14.61 -2.13
C TRP A 162 -11.96 -13.50 -1.23
N TRP A 163 -12.84 -12.93 -0.41
CA TRP A 163 -12.53 -11.81 0.48
C TRP A 163 -13.18 -12.06 1.82
N LEU A 164 -12.59 -11.53 2.90
CA LEU A 164 -13.31 -11.42 4.16
C LEU A 164 -14.42 -10.38 3.99
N ILE A 165 -15.63 -10.73 4.42
CA ILE A 165 -16.72 -9.75 4.49
C ILE A 165 -16.31 -8.70 5.53
N ASP A 166 -16.40 -7.42 5.15
CA ASP A 166 -15.80 -6.31 5.87
C ASP A 166 -16.36 -6.20 7.31
N LYS A 167 -15.48 -5.80 8.24
CA LYS A 167 -15.66 -5.89 9.70
C LYS A 167 -16.76 -5.01 10.29
N ASN A 168 -17.33 -4.09 9.52
CA ASN A 168 -18.32 -3.11 9.96
C ASN A 168 -19.77 -3.57 9.78
N GLU A 169 -20.03 -4.61 8.99
CA GLU A 169 -21.36 -5.23 8.92
C GLU A 169 -21.59 -6.27 10.03
N LEU A 170 -20.56 -6.54 10.84
CA LEU A 170 -20.63 -7.31 12.09
C LEU A 170 -21.19 -6.51 13.28
N ILE A 171 -21.63 -5.27 13.02
CA ILE A 171 -22.07 -4.28 14.02
C ILE A 171 -23.45 -3.71 13.65
N GLN A 172 -24.32 -4.51 13.01
CA GLN A 172 -25.75 -4.22 13.00
C GLN A 172 -26.53 -5.31 13.73
#